data_AF-A0A7V5S6X8-F1
#
_entry.id   AF-A0A7V5S6X8-F1
#
_cell.length_a   1.000
_cell.length_b   1.000
_cell.length_c   1.000
_cell.angle_alpha   90.00
_cell.angle_beta   90.00
_cell.angle_gamma   90.00
#
_symmetry.space_group_name_H-M   'P 1'
#
loop_
_entity.id
_entity.type
_entity.pdbx_description
1 polymer ?
#
loop_
_entity_poly.entity_id
_entity_poly.type
_entity_poly.pdbx_seq_one_letter_code
_entity_poly.pdbx_strand_id
1 'polypeptide(L)'
;MSQFLSPRELSALKRIGDLMLPGDSDFPSFSQTGCIAFVDDLLRFMDPKDREDVKTLLKILSFLPSPLLRAFLKLCQTQWTPTLRMIELGLKGLVMSLYYSNKTAPQYTGRTPYDVIGFALRRL
;
A
#
# COMPACT_ATOMS: atom_id res chain seq x y z
N MET A 1 9.16 -10.61 9.58
CA MET A 1 9.76 -10.33 8.26
C MET A 1 8.80 -10.83 7.20
N SER A 2 8.69 -10.15 6.06
CA SER A 2 7.85 -10.61 4.93
C SER A 2 8.49 -11.85 4.28
N GLN A 3 7.67 -12.79 3.85
CA GLN A 3 8.06 -13.99 3.12
C GLN A 3 8.31 -13.72 1.63
N PHE A 4 7.65 -12.71 1.06
CA PHE A 4 7.68 -12.45 -0.39
C PHE A 4 8.48 -11.20 -0.77
N LEU A 5 8.48 -10.17 0.08
CA LEU A 5 9.12 -8.88 -0.20
C LEU A 5 10.38 -8.67 0.66
N SER A 6 11.41 -8.11 0.05
CA SER A 6 12.62 -7.68 0.74
C SER A 6 12.38 -6.42 1.59
N PRO A 7 13.24 -6.12 2.58
CA PRO A 7 13.10 -4.89 3.38
C PRO A 7 13.07 -3.61 2.55
N ARG A 8 13.76 -3.58 1.40
CA ARG A 8 13.76 -2.43 0.48
C ARG A 8 12.44 -2.28 -0.26
N GLU A 9 11.85 -3.39 -0.72
CA GLU A 9 10.54 -3.41 -1.37
C GLU A 9 9.43 -3.02 -0.39
N LEU A 10 9.48 -3.53 0.85
CA LEU A 10 8.57 -3.11 1.92
C LEU A 10 8.70 -1.61 2.22
N SER A 11 9.93 -1.09 2.30
CA SER A 11 10.16 0.33 2.50
C SER A 11 9.63 1.18 1.33
N ALA A 12 9.77 0.69 0.09
CA ALA A 12 9.18 1.34 -1.08
C ALA A 12 7.66 1.35 -1.01
N LEU A 13 7.03 0.20 -0.72
CA LEU A 13 5.57 0.09 -0.57
C LEU A 13 5.04 0.98 0.55
N LYS A 14 5.73 1.05 1.69
CA LYS A 14 5.38 1.95 2.80
C LYS A 14 5.37 3.41 2.34
N ARG A 15 6.43 3.84 1.63
CA ARG A 15 6.54 5.20 1.08
C ARG A 15 5.46 5.50 0.04
N ILE A 16 5.16 4.55 -0.85
CA ILE A 16 4.06 4.68 -1.82
C ILE A 16 2.73 4.82 -1.07
N GLY A 17 2.50 4.00 -0.06
CA GLY A 17 1.33 4.06 0.80
C GLY A 17 1.18 5.42 1.47
N ASP A 18 2.23 5.97 2.08
CA ASP A 18 2.21 7.31 2.70
C ASP A 18 2.03 8.43 1.67
N LEU A 19 2.49 8.27 0.43
CA LEU A 19 2.25 9.25 -0.63
C LEU A 19 0.80 9.22 -1.14
N MET A 20 0.16 8.06 -1.13
CA MET A 20 -1.24 7.89 -1.52
C MET A 20 -2.21 8.21 -0.37
N LEU A 21 -1.83 7.86 0.85
CA LEU A 21 -2.60 7.97 2.09
C LEU A 21 -1.69 8.56 3.19
N PRO A 22 -1.39 9.87 3.12
CA PRO A 22 -0.49 10.54 4.06
C PRO A 22 -1.08 10.68 5.47
N GLY A 23 -2.37 10.40 5.64
CA GLY A 23 -3.13 10.73 6.85
C GLY A 23 -3.46 12.22 6.93
N ASP A 24 -4.39 12.54 7.84
CA ASP A 24 -4.81 13.91 8.18
C ASP A 24 -5.16 14.00 9.68
N SER A 25 -6.03 14.93 10.08
CA SER A 25 -6.48 15.09 11.47
C SER A 25 -7.23 13.88 12.01
N ASP A 26 -7.94 13.16 11.14
CA ASP A 26 -8.88 12.11 11.51
C ASP A 26 -8.41 10.74 11.02
N PHE A 27 -7.82 10.67 9.83
CA PHE A 27 -7.32 9.45 9.24
C PHE A 27 -5.82 9.24 9.53
N PRO A 28 -5.42 8.04 10.00
CA PRO A 28 -4.01 7.72 10.12
C PRO A 28 -3.33 7.60 8.76
N SER A 29 -2.02 7.83 8.71
CA SER A 29 -1.24 7.51 7.51
C SER A 29 -1.14 6.00 7.30
N PHE A 30 -0.82 5.58 6.07
CA PHE A 30 -0.58 4.17 5.76
C PHE A 30 0.50 3.55 6.66
N SER A 31 1.59 4.29 6.91
CA SER A 31 2.65 3.83 7.80
C SER A 31 2.26 3.75 9.26
N GLN A 32 1.37 4.62 9.73
CA GLN A 32 0.94 4.66 11.12
C GLN A 32 0.11 3.43 11.50
N THR A 33 -0.78 2.97 10.62
CA THR A 33 -1.62 1.79 10.88
C THR A 33 -0.81 0.50 11.05
N GLY A 34 0.41 0.45 10.47
CA GLY A 34 1.25 -0.74 10.47
C GLY A 34 0.67 -1.91 9.64
N CYS A 35 -0.34 -1.66 8.80
CA CYS A 35 -1.02 -2.68 8.00
C CYS A 35 -0.08 -3.39 7.01
N ILE A 36 1.06 -2.79 6.68
CA ILE A 36 2.11 -3.41 5.85
C ILE A 36 2.64 -4.74 6.42
N ALA A 37 2.50 -4.98 7.73
CA ALA A 37 2.85 -6.25 8.35
C ALA A 37 2.05 -7.44 7.78
N PHE A 38 0.87 -7.18 7.18
CA PHE A 38 -0.03 -8.18 6.62
C PHE A 38 0.06 -8.28 5.09
N VAL A 39 1.09 -7.68 4.47
CA VAL A 39 1.28 -7.74 3.01
C VAL A 39 1.39 -9.16 2.48
N ASP A 40 1.97 -10.08 3.27
CA ASP A 40 2.10 -11.48 2.89
C ASP A 40 0.75 -12.19 2.74
N ASP A 41 -0.25 -11.80 3.54
CA ASP A 41 -1.59 -12.38 3.42
C ASP A 41 -2.21 -12.03 2.07
N LEU A 42 -1.98 -10.80 1.58
CA LEU A 42 -2.44 -10.39 0.27
C LEU A 42 -1.64 -11.09 -0.84
N LEU A 43 -0.31 -11.06 -0.75
CA LEU A 43 0.55 -11.63 -1.77
C LEU A 43 0.40 -13.14 -1.89
N ARG A 44 0.06 -13.86 -0.81
CA ARG A 44 -0.16 -15.31 -0.83
C ARG A 44 -1.22 -15.75 -1.84
N PHE A 45 -2.28 -14.96 -2.02
CA PHE A 45 -3.36 -15.26 -2.96
C PHE A 45 -3.16 -14.67 -4.36
N MET A 46 -2.10 -13.88 -4.55
CA MET A 46 -1.72 -13.36 -5.87
C MET A 46 -1.06 -14.46 -6.70
N ASP A 47 -1.33 -14.47 -8.02
CA ASP A 47 -0.64 -15.35 -8.96
C ASP A 47 0.90 -15.20 -8.84
N PRO A 48 1.68 -16.29 -8.90
CA PRO A 48 3.13 -16.22 -8.72
C PRO A 48 3.83 -15.27 -9.71
N LYS A 49 3.34 -15.16 -10.95
CA LYS A 49 3.93 -14.27 -11.95
C LYS A 49 3.64 -12.81 -11.61
N ASP A 50 2.39 -12.49 -11.30
CA ASP A 50 2.00 -11.14 -10.88
C ASP A 50 2.76 -10.69 -9.62
N ARG A 51 2.99 -11.63 -8.69
CA ARG A 51 3.77 -11.38 -7.47
C ARG A 51 5.22 -10.98 -7.78
N GLU A 52 5.89 -11.70 -8.69
CA GLU A 52 7.26 -11.37 -9.10
C GLU A 52 7.34 -10.06 -9.92
N ASP A 53 6.31 -9.77 -10.72
CA ASP A 53 6.21 -8.50 -11.45
C ASP A 53 6.05 -7.31 -10.49
N VAL A 54 5.16 -7.43 -9.49
CA VAL A 54 5.00 -6.43 -8.41
C VAL A 54 6.29 -6.26 -7.63
N LYS A 55 6.96 -7.36 -7.28
CA LYS A 55 8.24 -7.33 -6.56
C LYS A 55 9.32 -6.61 -7.37
N THR A 56 9.40 -6.89 -8.67
CA THR A 56 10.35 -6.24 -9.59
C THR A 56 10.06 -4.74 -9.68
N LEU A 57 8.79 -4.36 -9.83
CA LEU A 57 8.36 -2.96 -9.82
C LEU A 57 8.75 -2.26 -8.51
N LEU A 58 8.41 -2.84 -7.35
CA LEU A 58 8.75 -2.28 -6.04
C LEU A 58 10.26 -2.16 -5.84
N LYS A 59 11.03 -3.13 -6.35
CA LYS A 59 12.49 -3.10 -6.32
C LYS A 59 13.03 -1.92 -7.13
N ILE A 60 12.52 -1.67 -8.34
CA ILE A 60 12.90 -0.51 -9.15
C ILE A 60 12.53 0.78 -8.42
N LEU A 61 11.30 0.88 -7.92
CA LEU A 61 10.83 2.07 -7.19
C LEU A 61 11.58 2.29 -5.86
N SER A 62 12.16 1.24 -5.29
CA SER A 62 12.93 1.35 -4.03
C SER A 62 14.17 2.24 -4.17
N PHE A 63 14.75 2.31 -5.37
CA PHE A 63 15.91 3.15 -5.67
C PHE A 63 15.56 4.64 -5.84
N LEU A 64 14.28 4.98 -6.04
CA LEU A 64 13.86 6.36 -6.21
C LEU A 64 13.78 7.06 -4.85
N PRO A 65 14.30 8.30 -4.71
CA PRO A 65 14.04 9.14 -3.56
C PRO A 65 12.57 9.62 -3.58
N SER A 66 12.03 9.98 -2.41
CA SER A 66 10.62 10.35 -2.24
C SER A 66 10.06 11.41 -3.21
N PRO A 67 10.76 12.51 -3.58
CA PRO A 67 10.23 13.46 -4.55
C PRO A 67 10.08 12.86 -5.95
N LEU A 68 11.03 12.02 -6.39
CA LEU A 68 10.96 11.33 -7.68
C LEU A 68 9.87 10.27 -7.67
N LEU A 69 9.72 9.53 -6.57
CA LEU A 69 8.63 8.58 -6.40
C LEU A 69 7.26 9.28 -6.48
N ARG A 70 7.11 10.45 -5.84
CA ARG A 70 5.89 11.26 -5.94
C ARG A 70 5.63 11.73 -7.37
N ALA A 71 6.65 12.20 -8.08
CA ALA A 71 6.53 12.61 -9.48
C ALA A 71 6.12 11.43 -10.37
N PHE A 72 6.70 10.25 -10.15
CA PHE A 72 6.35 9.02 -10.85
C PHE A 72 4.87 8.63 -10.60
N LEU A 73 4.42 8.65 -9.35
CA LEU A 73 3.02 8.36 -9.03
C LEU A 73 2.05 9.35 -9.69
N LYS A 74 2.40 10.64 -9.72
CA LYS A 74 1.63 11.66 -10.46
C LYS A 74 1.63 11.40 -11.97
N LEU A 75 2.74 10.93 -12.52
CA LEU A 75 2.82 10.53 -13.93
C LEU A 75 1.94 9.31 -14.22
N CYS A 76 1.85 8.34 -13.30
CA CYS A 76 0.92 7.23 -13.45
C CYS A 76 -0.54 7.69 -13.52
N GLN A 77 -0.89 8.72 -12.74
CA GLN A 77 -2.24 9.30 -12.70
C GLN A 77 -2.64 10.06 -13.98
N THR A 78 -1.70 10.51 -14.81
CA THR A 78 -2.04 11.14 -16.09
C THR A 78 -2.57 10.14 -17.12
N GLN A 79 -2.40 8.83 -16.86
CA GLN A 79 -2.89 7.73 -17.69
C GLN A 79 -2.43 7.82 -19.16
N TRP A 80 -1.26 8.46 -19.39
CA TRP A 80 -0.75 8.70 -20.74
C TRP A 80 -0.51 7.40 -21.52
N THR A 81 -0.21 6.30 -20.83
CA THR A 81 -0.12 4.97 -21.44
C THR A 81 -0.96 3.95 -20.66
N PRO A 82 -1.48 2.90 -21.33
CA PRO A 82 -2.17 1.80 -20.67
C PRO A 82 -1.33 1.15 -19.56
N THR A 83 -0.01 1.07 -19.76
CA THR A 83 0.95 0.55 -18.78
C THR A 83 0.99 1.40 -17.51
N LEU A 84 1.08 2.72 -17.65
CA LEU A 84 1.09 3.65 -16.50
C LEU A 84 -0.20 3.56 -15.69
N ARG A 85 -1.34 3.43 -16.38
CA ARG A 85 -2.64 3.20 -15.76
C ARG A 85 -2.68 1.85 -15.04
N MET A 86 -2.16 0.78 -15.63
CA MET A 86 -2.13 -0.55 -14.99
C MET A 86 -1.25 -0.54 -13.73
N ILE A 87 -0.10 0.15 -13.76
CA ILE A 87 0.75 0.36 -12.59
C ILE A 87 -0.01 1.15 -11.51
N GLU A 88 -0.71 2.22 -11.88
CA GLU A 88 -1.52 2.99 -10.94
C GLU A 88 -2.57 2.11 -10.25
N LEU A 89 -3.33 1.34 -11.03
CA LEU A 89 -4.37 0.44 -10.53
C LEU A 89 -3.79 -0.65 -9.62
N GLY A 90 -2.66 -1.26 -10.00
CA GLY A 90 -2.00 -2.29 -9.21
C GLY A 90 -1.48 -1.75 -7.87
N LEU A 91 -0.75 -0.64 -7.88
CA LEU A 91 -0.22 -0.02 -6.66
C LEU A 91 -1.34 0.47 -5.75
N LYS A 92 -2.36 1.13 -6.31
CA LYS A 92 -3.52 1.58 -5.55
C LYS A 92 -4.31 0.41 -4.98
N GLY A 93 -4.49 -0.66 -5.76
CA GLY A 93 -5.15 -1.88 -5.31
C GLY A 93 -4.46 -2.49 -4.10
N LEU A 94 -3.12 -2.62 -4.14
CA LEU A 94 -2.32 -3.11 -3.02
C LEU A 94 -2.46 -2.22 -1.77
N VAL A 95 -2.26 -0.91 -1.94
CA VAL A 95 -2.30 0.04 -0.82
C VAL A 95 -3.69 0.07 -0.19
N MET A 96 -4.76 0.19 -0.99
CA MET A 96 -6.13 0.27 -0.49
C MET A 96 -6.58 -1.04 0.16
N SER A 97 -6.21 -2.20 -0.41
CA SER A 97 -6.55 -3.50 0.17
C SER A 97 -5.91 -3.69 1.54
N LEU A 98 -4.66 -3.25 1.72
CA LEU A 98 -3.99 -3.30 3.02
C LEU A 98 -4.59 -2.30 4.00
N TYR A 99 -4.76 -1.05 3.58
CA TYR A 99 -5.25 0.02 4.44
C TYR A 99 -6.67 -0.24 4.96
N TYR A 100 -7.56 -0.75 4.10
CA TYR A 100 -8.94 -1.09 4.45
C TYR A 100 -9.14 -2.56 4.85
N SER A 101 -8.06 -3.32 5.08
CA SER A 101 -8.17 -4.69 5.62
C SER A 101 -8.61 -4.74 7.09
N ASN A 102 -8.65 -3.59 7.76
CA ASN A 102 -8.83 -3.45 9.20
C ASN A 102 -7.80 -4.22 10.05
N LYS A 103 -6.68 -4.65 9.44
CA LYS A 103 -5.56 -5.27 10.14
C LYS A 103 -4.53 -4.20 10.46
N THR A 104 -4.36 -3.90 11.74
CA THR A 104 -3.34 -2.98 12.24
C THR A 104 -2.25 -3.75 12.97
N ALA A 105 -1.05 -3.15 13.06
CA ALA A 105 0.01 -3.77 13.86
C ALA A 105 -0.46 -3.91 15.32
N PRO A 106 -0.04 -4.95 16.07
CA PRO A 106 -0.48 -5.17 17.46
C PRO A 106 -0.23 -4.01 18.41
N GLN A 107 0.69 -3.11 18.06
CA GLN A 107 1.11 -1.96 18.84
C GLN A 107 0.33 -0.67 18.49
N TYR A 108 -0.53 -0.71 17.46
CA TYR A 108 -1.30 0.45 17.02
C TYR A 108 -2.58 0.59 17.86
N THR A 109 -2.67 1.68 18.63
CA THR A 109 -3.80 1.99 19.52
C THR A 109 -4.63 3.20 19.04
N GLY A 110 -4.32 3.73 17.85
CA GLY A 110 -5.06 4.86 17.26
C GLY A 110 -6.38 4.43 16.63
N ARG A 111 -7.16 5.41 16.15
CA ARG A 111 -8.38 5.13 15.38
C ARG A 111 -8.02 4.39 14.10
N THR A 112 -8.68 3.29 13.83
CA THR A 112 -8.55 2.59 12.54
C THR A 112 -9.31 3.36 11.46
N PRO A 113 -9.00 3.16 10.16
CA PRO A 113 -9.80 3.73 9.09
C PRO A 113 -11.30 3.37 9.19
N TYR A 114 -11.62 2.20 9.75
CA TYR A 114 -13.00 1.76 9.96
C TYR A 114 -13.70 2.56 11.05
N ASP A 115 -13.00 2.88 12.14
CA ASP A 115 -13.53 3.71 13.22
C ASP A 115 -13.87 5.12 12.73
N VAL A 116 -13.00 5.70 11.89
CA VAL A 116 -13.20 7.04 11.33
C VAL A 116 -14.40 7.08 10.38
N ILE A 117 -14.59 6.03 9.59
CA ILE A 117 -15.73 5.90 8.67
C ILE A 117 -17.04 5.56 9.42
N GLY A 118 -16.95 5.11 10.67
CA GLY A 118 -18.10 4.65 11.45
C GLY A 118 -18.63 3.30 10.99
N PHE A 119 -17.78 2.47 10.37
CA PHE A 119 -18.18 1.14 9.93
C PHE A 119 -18.32 0.19 11.12
N ALA A 120 -19.53 -0.34 11.34
CA ALA A 120 -19.82 -1.33 12.37
C ALA A 120 -20.47 -2.56 11.75
N LEU A 121 -19.91 -3.75 12.02
CA LEU A 121 -20.53 -5.01 11.66
C LEU A 121 -21.76 -5.24 12.54
N ARG A 122 -22.95 -5.00 11.99
CA ARG A 122 -24.19 -5.49 12.60
C ARG A 122 -24.32 -6.97 12.26
N ARG A 123 -24.16 -7.84 13.27
CA ARG A 123 -24.63 -9.24 13.14
C ARG A 123 -26.15 -9.20 13.10
N LEU A 124 -26.72 -9.67 11.98
CA LEU A 124 -28.14 -9.97 11.84
C LEU A 124 -28.47 -11.28 12.56
#